data_AF-A0A8C4VQC3-F1
#
_entry.id   AF-A0A8C4VQC3-F1
#
_cell.length_a   1.000
_cell.length_b   1.000
_cell.length_c   1.000
_cell.angle_alpha   90.00
_cell.angle_beta   90.00
_cell.angle_gamma   90.00
#
_symmetry.space_group_name_H-M   'P 1'
#
loop_
_entity.id
_entity.type
_entity.pdbx_description
1 polymer ?
#
loop_
_entity_poly.entity_id
_entity_poly.type
_entity_poly.pdbx_seq_one_letter_code
_entity_poly.pdbx_strand_id
1 'polypeptide(L)'
;MAANPARPGAMEAAAKEPEPPPLSPSPALQETRVRCCSKRWVGEVLGLCAPYVRALADGQPGELGAESREQALRDALWNFETAVQENITINGHPWQETSDEAELQNGSDIKILEDQFDELIVETATKRKQCPRKILVHVIKTMKAEQEMLKLYQPVVKQKEIKPEPSQASHMANLRQVTEVTSKQISEAMKSLPALIERAEGFSQALALQPILELCKLRQEVFAGCEAKEENKIQSFLTQVEVTPAETAASKNSNAILKRKRTTDSPQMKYYPLRRRITLNT
;
A
#
# COMPACT_ATOMS: atom_id res chain seq x y z
N MET A 1 20.34 -46.42 11.03
CA MET A 1 19.83 -45.06 10.74
C MET A 1 19.67 -44.94 9.23
N ALA A 2 18.50 -44.46 8.77
CA ALA A 2 18.15 -44.08 7.40
C ALA A 2 18.19 -45.22 6.34
N ALA A 3 17.05 -45.77 5.94
CA ALA A 3 16.05 -45.22 5.00
C ALA A 3 16.36 -45.61 3.54
N ASN A 4 15.48 -46.42 2.96
CA ASN A 4 15.26 -46.43 1.51
C ASN A 4 13.76 -46.63 1.23
N PRO A 5 13.13 -45.81 0.38
CA PRO A 5 11.68 -45.77 0.24
C PRO A 5 11.13 -46.66 -0.89
N ALA A 6 9.90 -47.11 -0.60
CA ALA A 6 8.84 -47.73 -1.37
C ALA A 6 8.85 -47.70 -2.92
N ARG A 7 8.46 -48.85 -3.50
CA ARG A 7 7.69 -48.97 -4.74
C ARG A 7 6.33 -49.66 -4.44
N PRO A 8 5.28 -49.41 -5.24
CA PRO A 8 3.89 -49.63 -4.86
C PRO A 8 3.38 -51.03 -5.24
N GLY A 9 2.53 -51.60 -4.38
CA GLY A 9 1.81 -52.85 -4.58
C GLY A 9 0.32 -52.63 -4.39
N ALA A 10 -0.47 -53.27 -5.24
CA ALA A 10 -1.83 -52.95 -5.58
C ALA A 10 -2.90 -53.56 -4.65
N MET A 11 -4.07 -52.91 -4.68
CA MET A 11 -5.43 -53.45 -4.59
C MET A 11 -5.69 -54.61 -3.62
N GLU A 12 -6.43 -54.30 -2.56
CA GLU A 12 -7.44 -55.23 -2.04
C GLU A 12 -8.76 -54.45 -1.86
N ALA A 13 -9.73 -54.77 -2.72
CA ALA A 13 -11.06 -54.21 -2.72
C ALA A 13 -11.92 -54.98 -1.72
N ALA A 14 -12.13 -54.39 -0.54
CA ALA A 14 -13.13 -54.88 0.40
C ALA A 14 -14.53 -54.52 -0.13
N ALA A 15 -15.30 -55.55 -0.46
CA ALA A 15 -16.71 -55.46 -0.80
C ALA A 15 -17.50 -54.86 0.38
N LYS A 16 -18.15 -53.72 0.13
CA LYS A 16 -19.05 -53.07 1.08
C LYS A 16 -20.45 -53.65 0.89
N GLU A 17 -21.00 -54.30 1.92
CA GLU A 17 -22.41 -54.70 1.97
C GLU A 17 -23.34 -53.51 1.67
N PRO A 18 -24.50 -53.73 1.03
CA PRO A 18 -25.44 -52.67 0.74
C PRO A 18 -26.12 -52.20 2.04
N GLU A 19 -25.96 -50.92 2.35
CA GLU A 19 -26.75 -50.24 3.39
C GLU A 19 -28.26 -50.39 3.09
N PRO A 20 -29.09 -50.64 4.11
CA PRO A 20 -30.54 -50.55 3.93
C PRO A 20 -30.92 -49.10 3.58
N PRO A 21 -31.98 -48.90 2.77
CA PRO A 21 -32.40 -47.57 2.35
C PRO A 21 -32.75 -46.70 3.57
N PRO A 22 -32.61 -45.37 3.48
CA PRO A 22 -32.91 -44.48 4.59
C PRO A 22 -34.37 -44.68 4.96
N LEU A 23 -34.58 -45.16 6.20
CA LEU A 23 -35.87 -45.10 6.86
C LEU A 23 -36.34 -43.65 6.77
N SER A 24 -37.41 -43.45 6.01
CA SER A 24 -38.23 -42.23 6.03
C SER A 24 -38.32 -41.68 7.45
N PRO A 25 -38.26 -40.35 7.67
CA PRO A 25 -38.46 -39.81 9.00
C PRO A 25 -39.81 -40.33 9.50
N SER A 26 -39.77 -41.18 10.52
CA SER A 26 -40.93 -41.44 11.36
C SER A 26 -41.48 -40.05 11.70
N PRO A 27 -42.80 -39.80 11.59
CA PRO A 27 -43.34 -38.48 11.89
C PRO A 27 -42.82 -38.14 13.29
N ALA A 28 -41.95 -37.14 13.38
CA ALA A 28 -41.55 -36.59 14.67
C ALA A 28 -42.86 -36.35 15.39
N LEU A 29 -43.08 -37.08 16.49
CA LEU A 29 -44.34 -37.10 17.24
C LEU A 29 -44.85 -35.66 17.26
N GLN A 30 -45.95 -35.40 16.56
CA GLN A 30 -46.55 -34.07 16.61
C GLN A 30 -46.81 -33.83 18.09
N GLU A 31 -46.21 -32.78 18.64
CA GLU A 31 -46.37 -32.42 20.04
C GLU A 31 -47.85 -32.09 20.26
N THR A 32 -48.63 -33.08 20.69
CA THR A 32 -50.09 -32.98 20.88
C THR A 32 -50.44 -32.30 22.21
N ARG A 33 -49.46 -32.18 23.10
CA ARG A 33 -49.61 -31.55 24.41
C ARG A 33 -49.91 -30.06 24.25
N VAL A 34 -50.82 -29.56 25.08
CA VAL A 34 -51.20 -28.14 25.06
C VAL A 34 -50.01 -27.30 25.52
N ARG A 35 -49.64 -26.28 24.75
CA ARG A 35 -48.56 -25.37 25.12
C ARG A 35 -49.07 -24.26 26.03
N CYS A 36 -48.50 -24.19 27.22
CA CYS A 36 -48.69 -23.12 28.19
C CYS A 36 -47.39 -22.33 28.37
N CYS A 37 -47.52 -21.09 28.83
CA CYS A 37 -46.37 -20.20 29.02
C CYS A 37 -45.95 -20.05 30.49
N SER A 38 -46.82 -20.44 31.43
CA SER A 38 -46.57 -20.29 32.85
C SER A 38 -47.07 -21.49 33.64
N LYS A 39 -46.15 -22.14 34.34
CA LYS A 39 -46.43 -23.26 35.25
C LYS A 39 -47.31 -22.83 36.43
N ARG A 40 -47.08 -21.62 36.96
CA ARG A 40 -47.86 -21.02 38.06
C ARG A 40 -49.35 -20.90 37.72
N TRP A 41 -49.66 -20.31 36.57
CA TRP A 41 -51.05 -20.13 36.13
C TRP A 41 -51.79 -21.45 35.95
N VAL A 42 -51.12 -22.47 35.41
CA VAL A 42 -51.70 -23.81 35.30
C VAL A 42 -51.97 -24.40 36.68
N GLY A 43 -51.04 -24.23 37.63
CA GLY A 43 -51.24 -24.64 39.02
C GLY A 43 -52.45 -23.96 39.68
N GLU A 44 -52.65 -22.66 39.43
CA GLU A 44 -53.82 -21.91 39.92
C GLU A 44 -55.14 -22.46 39.32
N VAL A 45 -55.17 -22.72 38.02
CA VAL A 45 -56.34 -23.31 37.35
C VAL A 45 -56.63 -24.72 37.87
N LEU A 46 -55.61 -25.55 38.08
CA LEU A 46 -55.78 -26.87 38.72
C LEU A 46 -56.37 -26.74 40.13
N GLY A 47 -55.91 -25.75 40.90
CA GLY A 47 -56.48 -25.43 42.21
C GLY A 47 -57.96 -25.03 42.16
N LEU A 48 -58.38 -24.28 41.13
CA LEU A 48 -59.78 -23.94 40.88
C LEU A 48 -60.62 -25.15 40.43
N CYS A 49 -60.01 -26.15 39.79
CA CYS A 49 -60.67 -27.38 39.37
C CYS A 49 -60.88 -28.38 40.52
N ALA A 50 -60.01 -28.36 41.54
CA ALA A 50 -60.04 -29.32 42.64
C ALA A 50 -61.38 -29.42 43.41
N PRO A 51 -62.14 -28.33 43.69
CA PRO A 51 -63.46 -28.42 44.31
C PRO A 51 -64.48 -29.23 43.49
N TYR A 52 -64.41 -29.19 42.16
CA TYR A 52 -65.32 -29.95 41.31
C TYR A 52 -65.02 -31.46 41.39
N VAL A 53 -63.74 -31.83 41.43
CA VAL A 53 -63.33 -33.23 41.63
C VAL A 53 -63.75 -33.72 43.01
N ARG A 54 -63.68 -32.87 44.05
CA ARG A 54 -64.17 -33.19 45.39
C ARG A 54 -65.69 -33.40 45.41
N ALA A 55 -66.45 -32.55 44.72
CA ALA A 55 -67.90 -32.66 44.61
C ALA A 55 -68.37 -33.98 43.95
N LEU A 56 -67.54 -34.60 43.09
CA LEU A 56 -67.85 -35.90 42.49
C LEU A 56 -67.90 -37.03 43.54
N ALA A 57 -67.13 -36.95 44.62
CA ALA A 57 -67.21 -37.94 45.69
C ALA A 57 -68.45 -37.76 46.59
N ASP A 58 -69.04 -36.56 46.59
CA ASP A 58 -70.28 -36.28 47.34
C ASP A 58 -71.52 -36.88 46.67
N GLY A 59 -71.49 -37.07 45.35
CA GLY A 59 -72.56 -37.70 44.57
C GLY A 59 -72.52 -39.24 44.52
N GLN A 60 -71.54 -39.90 45.14
CA GLN A 60 -71.40 -41.37 45.10
C GLN A 60 -72.32 -42.04 46.14
N PRO A 61 -73.12 -43.07 45.78
CA PRO A 61 -73.98 -43.79 46.71
C PRO A 61 -73.18 -44.41 47.86
N GLY A 62 -73.58 -44.11 49.09
CA GLY A 62 -72.82 -44.41 50.30
C GLY A 62 -72.84 -45.88 50.72
N GLU A 63 -71.76 -46.61 50.43
CA GLU A 63 -71.37 -47.83 51.16
C GLU A 63 -69.87 -47.90 51.50
N LEU A 64 -69.08 -46.86 51.17
CA LEU A 64 -67.65 -46.81 51.48
C LEU A 64 -67.42 -46.08 52.82
N GLY A 65 -66.62 -46.68 53.70
CA GLY A 65 -66.17 -46.05 54.94
C GLY A 65 -65.44 -44.73 54.67
N ALA A 66 -65.54 -43.78 55.60
CA ALA A 66 -65.02 -42.41 55.43
C ALA A 66 -63.54 -42.38 55.00
N GLU A 67 -62.70 -43.26 55.55
CA GLU A 67 -61.29 -43.35 55.20
C GLU A 67 -61.04 -43.83 53.76
N SER A 68 -61.85 -44.78 53.27
CA SER A 68 -61.74 -45.29 51.90
C SER A 68 -62.19 -44.25 50.88
N ARG A 69 -63.20 -43.44 51.23
CA ARG A 69 -63.65 -42.30 50.42
C ARG A 69 -62.60 -41.19 50.36
N GLU A 70 -61.96 -40.88 51.48
CA GLU A 70 -60.89 -39.88 51.53
C GLU A 70 -59.67 -40.32 50.71
N GLN A 71 -59.31 -41.60 50.77
CA GLN A 71 -58.24 -42.15 49.95
C GLN A 71 -58.59 -42.10 48.45
N ALA A 72 -59.80 -42.53 48.08
CA ALA A 72 -60.27 -42.46 46.69
C ALA A 72 -60.30 -41.01 46.16
N LEU A 73 -60.63 -40.05 47.01
CA LEU A 73 -60.56 -38.62 46.69
C LEU A 73 -59.13 -38.13 46.46
N ARG A 74 -58.17 -38.52 47.31
CA ARG A 74 -56.75 -38.21 47.11
C ARG A 74 -56.23 -38.79 45.79
N ASP A 75 -56.55 -40.05 45.52
CA ASP A 75 -56.13 -40.73 44.30
C ASP A 75 -56.76 -40.09 43.05
N ALA A 76 -58.05 -39.72 43.11
CA ALA A 76 -58.74 -39.03 42.03
C ALA A 76 -58.13 -37.65 41.72
N LEU A 77 -57.81 -36.87 42.77
CA LEU A 77 -57.15 -35.57 42.62
C LEU A 77 -55.73 -35.73 42.04
N TRP A 78 -54.95 -36.67 42.57
CA TRP A 78 -53.60 -36.97 42.07
C TRP A 78 -53.61 -37.40 40.60
N ASN A 79 -54.53 -38.31 40.24
CA ASN A 79 -54.66 -38.80 38.86
C ASN A 79 -55.12 -37.68 37.91
N PHE A 80 -56.06 -36.84 38.34
CA PHE A 80 -56.50 -35.68 37.57
C PHE A 80 -55.35 -34.70 37.32
N GLU A 81 -54.65 -34.29 38.38
CA GLU A 81 -53.53 -33.35 38.27
C GLU A 81 -52.42 -33.93 37.40
N THR A 82 -52.04 -35.19 37.62
CA THR A 82 -50.99 -35.87 36.86
C THR A 82 -51.38 -36.00 35.39
N ALA A 83 -52.62 -36.39 35.08
CA ALA A 83 -53.10 -36.47 33.71
C ALA A 83 -53.05 -35.10 33.01
N VAL A 84 -53.40 -34.02 33.70
CA VAL A 84 -53.27 -32.67 33.12
C VAL A 84 -51.81 -32.31 32.90
N GLN A 85 -50.92 -32.56 33.87
CA GLN A 85 -49.49 -32.26 33.79
C GLN A 85 -48.77 -33.01 32.66
N GLU A 86 -49.14 -34.27 32.41
CA GLU A 86 -48.60 -35.08 31.32
C GLU A 86 -49.07 -34.61 29.93
N ASN A 87 -50.24 -33.95 29.86
CA ASN A 87 -50.85 -33.52 28.60
C ASN A 87 -50.56 -32.05 28.24
N ILE A 88 -49.68 -31.38 28.99
CA ILE A 88 -49.26 -30.00 28.74
C ILE A 88 -47.74 -29.87 28.63
N THR A 89 -47.30 -28.77 28.04
CA THR A 89 -45.91 -28.33 28.03
C THR A 89 -45.81 -26.89 28.50
N ILE A 90 -44.80 -26.54 29.30
CA ILE A 90 -44.50 -25.17 29.67
C ILE A 90 -43.32 -24.68 28.82
N ASN A 91 -43.56 -23.70 27.96
CA ASN A 91 -42.56 -23.20 27.01
C ASN A 91 -41.89 -24.30 26.15
N GLY A 92 -42.63 -25.38 25.87
CA GLY A 92 -42.13 -26.52 25.09
C GLY A 92 -41.39 -27.58 25.91
N HIS A 93 -41.25 -27.40 27.22
CA HIS A 93 -40.68 -28.38 28.13
C HIS A 93 -41.78 -29.19 28.86
N PRO A 94 -41.54 -30.47 29.17
CA PRO A 94 -42.39 -31.26 30.07
C PRO A 94 -42.56 -30.59 31.44
N TRP A 95 -43.65 -30.91 32.13
CA TRP A 95 -44.00 -30.33 33.43
C TRP A 95 -42.89 -30.52 34.49
N GLN A 96 -42.25 -31.69 34.52
CA GLN A 96 -41.21 -32.06 35.51
C GLN A 96 -39.88 -31.33 35.28
N GLU A 97 -39.56 -31.00 34.04
CA GLU A 97 -38.29 -30.33 33.66
C GLU A 97 -38.36 -28.82 33.80
N THR A 98 -39.57 -28.27 33.97
CA THR A 98 -39.79 -26.84 34.11
C THR A 98 -39.58 -26.45 35.57
N SER A 99 -38.55 -25.66 35.85
CA SER A 99 -38.33 -25.07 37.18
C SER A 99 -39.53 -24.19 37.56
N ASP A 100 -39.90 -24.24 38.83
CA ASP A 100 -40.91 -23.33 39.35
C ASP A 100 -40.28 -21.93 39.40
N GLU A 101 -40.86 -20.96 38.69
CA GLU A 101 -40.47 -19.54 38.79
C GLU A 101 -40.46 -19.04 40.25
N ALA A 102 -41.18 -19.72 41.14
CA ALA A 102 -41.18 -19.50 42.58
C ALA A 102 -39.86 -19.91 43.28
N GLU A 103 -39.10 -20.88 42.76
CA GLU A 103 -37.79 -21.29 43.28
C GLU A 103 -36.75 -20.18 43.08
N LEU A 104 -36.81 -19.46 41.95
CA LEU A 104 -35.97 -18.28 41.66
C LEU A 104 -36.31 -17.06 42.53
N GLN A 105 -37.46 -17.08 43.20
CA GLN A 105 -37.92 -16.03 44.12
C GLN A 105 -37.58 -16.34 45.58
N ASN A 106 -36.78 -17.38 45.85
CA ASN A 106 -36.11 -17.50 47.13
C ASN A 106 -35.17 -16.29 47.27
N GLY A 107 -35.54 -15.35 48.16
CA GLY A 107 -34.79 -14.12 48.39
C GLY A 107 -33.33 -14.32 48.84
N SER A 108 -32.90 -15.56 49.11
CA SER A 108 -31.50 -15.94 49.29
C SER A 108 -30.69 -15.82 48.01
N ASP A 109 -31.24 -16.26 46.88
CA ASP A 109 -30.49 -16.41 45.63
C ASP A 109 -30.28 -15.05 44.97
N ILE A 110 -31.28 -14.18 45.08
CA ILE A 110 -31.20 -12.78 44.67
C ILE A 110 -30.12 -12.05 45.48
N LYS A 111 -30.07 -12.24 46.81
CA LYS A 111 -29.05 -11.60 47.66
C LYS A 111 -27.64 -12.07 47.31
N ILE A 112 -27.44 -13.36 47.08
CA ILE A 112 -26.14 -13.89 46.66
C ILE A 112 -25.71 -13.25 45.33
N LEU A 113 -26.65 -13.10 44.38
CA LEU A 113 -26.37 -12.48 43.10
C LEU A 113 -26.06 -10.98 43.24
N GLU A 114 -26.80 -10.26 44.10
CA GLU A 114 -26.56 -8.85 44.41
C GLU A 114 -25.18 -8.64 45.04
N ASP A 115 -24.79 -9.47 46.01
CA ASP A 115 -23.48 -9.39 46.66
C ASP A 115 -22.33 -9.64 45.66
N GLN A 116 -22.48 -10.64 44.79
CA GLN A 116 -21.51 -10.92 43.72
C GLN A 116 -21.43 -9.76 42.72
N PHE A 117 -22.57 -9.17 42.38
CA PHE A 117 -22.63 -8.03 41.47
C PHE A 117 -21.92 -6.82 42.08
N ASP A 118 -22.17 -6.51 43.35
CA ASP A 118 -21.51 -5.40 44.06
C ASP A 118 -19.99 -5.60 44.14
N GLU A 119 -19.52 -6.83 44.39
CA GLU A 119 -18.09 -7.15 44.35
C GLU A 119 -17.48 -6.82 42.98
N LEU A 120 -18.14 -7.24 41.89
CA LEU A 120 -17.68 -6.98 40.53
C LEU A 120 -17.70 -5.48 40.18
N ILE A 121 -18.71 -4.74 40.66
CA ILE A 121 -18.80 -3.29 40.48
C ILE A 121 -17.63 -2.59 41.17
N VAL A 122 -17.35 -2.95 42.43
CA VAL A 122 -16.23 -2.40 43.21
C VAL A 122 -14.88 -2.75 42.57
N GLU A 123 -14.67 -4.01 42.17
CA GLU A 123 -13.44 -4.42 41.49
C GLU A 123 -13.27 -3.62 40.20
N THR A 124 -14.30 -3.56 39.36
CA THR A 124 -14.25 -2.87 38.08
C THR A 124 -13.96 -1.38 38.26
N ALA A 125 -14.63 -0.72 39.20
CA ALA A 125 -14.38 0.69 39.54
C ALA A 125 -12.94 0.90 40.02
N THR A 126 -12.43 -0.02 40.85
CA THR A 126 -11.05 0.02 41.37
C THR A 126 -10.04 -0.15 40.24
N LYS A 127 -10.24 -1.10 39.32
CA LYS A 127 -9.38 -1.32 38.15
C LYS A 127 -9.40 -0.08 37.25
N ARG A 128 -10.58 0.47 36.93
CA ARG A 128 -10.72 1.70 36.14
C ARG A 128 -9.97 2.89 36.75
N LYS A 129 -9.95 3.00 38.10
CA LYS A 129 -9.22 4.06 38.81
C LYS A 129 -7.71 3.83 38.88
N GLN A 130 -7.27 2.61 39.20
CA GLN A 130 -5.87 2.32 39.55
C GLN A 130 -5.04 1.82 38.38
N CYS A 131 -5.59 0.98 37.50
CA CYS A 131 -4.82 0.33 36.43
C CYS A 131 -4.21 1.35 35.45
N PRO A 132 -4.93 2.38 34.96
CA PRO A 132 -4.32 3.37 34.05
C PRO A 132 -3.11 4.06 34.66
N ARG A 133 -3.16 4.37 35.97
CA ARG A 133 -2.04 5.00 36.69
C ARG A 133 -0.85 4.05 36.79
N LYS A 134 -1.07 2.77 37.10
CA LYS A 134 -0.01 1.76 37.15
C LYS A 134 0.61 1.54 35.77
N ILE A 135 -0.20 1.40 34.72
CA ILE A 135 0.26 1.23 33.34
C ILE A 135 1.09 2.43 32.91
N LEU A 136 0.61 3.65 33.16
CA LEU A 136 1.30 4.89 32.81
C LEU A 136 2.72 4.94 33.40
N VAL A 137 2.88 4.57 34.68
CA VAL A 137 4.21 4.53 35.32
C VAL A 137 5.15 3.56 34.62
N HIS A 138 4.66 2.37 34.22
CA HIS A 138 5.48 1.40 33.52
C HIS A 138 5.86 1.90 32.13
N VAL A 139 4.90 2.38 31.34
CA VAL A 139 5.13 2.93 30.00
C VAL A 139 6.15 4.07 30.02
N ILE A 140 6.04 5.00 30.97
CA ILE A 140 7.01 6.10 31.12
C ILE A 140 8.41 5.54 31.41
N LYS A 141 8.54 4.52 32.25
CA LYS A 141 9.83 3.89 32.55
C LYS A 141 10.42 3.22 31.31
N THR A 142 9.63 2.47 30.55
CA THR A 142 10.10 1.81 29.33
C THR A 142 10.52 2.82 28.27
N MET A 143 9.70 3.85 28.02
CA MET A 143 10.03 4.91 27.06
C MET A 143 11.33 5.65 27.42
N LYS A 144 11.53 5.95 28.72
CA LYS A 144 12.79 6.55 29.19
C LYS A 144 13.97 5.61 28.98
N ALA A 145 13.82 4.32 29.29
CA ALA A 145 14.88 3.34 29.08
C ALA A 145 15.26 3.20 27.60
N GLU A 146 14.28 3.13 26.70
CA GLU A 146 14.50 3.10 25.25
C GLU A 146 15.22 4.37 24.77
N GLN A 147 14.82 5.54 25.28
CA GLN A 147 15.49 6.80 24.97
C GLN A 147 16.95 6.82 25.45
N GLU A 148 17.23 6.32 26.66
CA GLU A 148 18.61 6.21 27.16
C GLU A 148 19.44 5.21 26.32
N MET A 149 18.86 4.07 25.92
CA MET A 149 19.52 3.13 25.01
C MET A 149 19.85 3.78 23.66
N LEU A 150 18.94 4.62 23.14
CA LEU A 150 19.18 5.36 21.90
C LEU A 150 20.30 6.39 22.04
N LYS A 151 20.49 7.02 23.20
CA LYS A 151 21.64 7.93 23.44
C LYS A 151 22.98 7.19 23.39
N LEU A 152 23.01 5.94 23.81
CA LEU A 152 24.21 5.09 23.73
C LEU A 152 24.49 4.58 22.31
N TYR A 153 23.55 4.76 21.38
CA TYR A 153 23.72 4.33 20.00
C TYR A 153 24.77 5.19 19.27
N GLN A 154 25.91 4.59 18.97
CA GLN A 154 26.88 5.17 18.04
C GLN A 154 26.59 4.64 16.63
N PRO A 155 26.47 5.50 15.59
CA PRO A 155 26.22 5.05 14.23
C PRO A 155 27.30 4.06 13.79
N VAL A 156 26.89 2.83 13.51
CA VAL A 156 27.79 1.70 13.19
C VAL A 156 28.54 1.93 11.86
N VAL A 157 28.06 2.85 11.02
CA VAL A 157 28.70 3.19 9.74
C VAL A 157 29.39 4.54 9.85
N LYS A 158 30.68 4.52 10.20
CA LYS A 158 31.56 5.67 9.96
C LYS A 158 31.67 5.86 8.45
N GLN A 159 31.37 7.06 7.95
CA GLN A 159 31.50 7.37 6.53
C GLN A 159 32.95 7.11 6.09
N LYS A 160 33.12 6.18 5.16
CA LYS A 160 34.42 5.91 4.55
C LYS A 160 34.71 7.05 3.58
N GLU A 161 35.66 7.89 3.93
CA GLU A 161 36.11 9.00 3.10
C GLU A 161 36.68 8.43 1.78
N ILE A 162 36.03 8.74 0.67
CA ILE A 162 36.49 8.31 -0.66
C ILE A 162 37.63 9.23 -1.05
N LYS A 163 38.88 8.79 -0.83
CA LYS A 163 40.05 9.51 -1.33
C LYS A 163 40.14 9.34 -2.84
N PRO A 164 40.30 10.44 -3.61
CA PRO A 164 40.55 10.34 -5.04
C PRO A 164 41.88 9.60 -5.27
N GLU A 165 41.87 8.69 -6.24
CA GLU A 165 43.00 7.84 -6.57
C GLU A 165 44.10 8.67 -7.28
N PRO A 166 45.38 8.55 -6.85
CA PRO A 166 46.45 9.44 -7.30
C PRO A 166 46.84 9.31 -8.78
N SER A 167 46.57 8.17 -9.44
CA SER A 167 46.82 8.01 -10.88
C SER A 167 45.89 8.88 -11.74
N GLN A 168 44.70 9.24 -11.24
CA GLN A 168 43.80 10.16 -11.96
C GLN A 168 44.44 11.53 -12.20
N ALA A 169 45.26 12.01 -11.26
CA ALA A 169 45.92 13.31 -11.37
C ALA A 169 46.99 13.33 -12.47
N SER A 170 47.79 12.27 -12.60
CA SER A 170 48.82 12.17 -13.64
C SER A 170 48.21 12.00 -15.03
N HIS A 171 47.13 11.22 -15.15
CA HIS A 171 46.38 11.09 -16.41
C HIS A 171 45.76 12.43 -16.85
N MET A 172 45.18 13.20 -15.92
CA MET A 172 44.65 14.53 -16.23
C MET A 172 45.76 15.53 -16.64
N ALA A 173 46.93 15.46 -16.01
CA ALA A 173 48.06 16.32 -16.37
C ALA A 173 48.58 16.02 -17.79
N ASN A 174 48.76 14.74 -18.11
CA ASN A 174 49.15 14.30 -19.45
C ASN A 174 48.13 14.74 -20.51
N LEU A 175 46.83 14.56 -20.24
CA LEU A 175 45.77 14.96 -21.17
C LEU A 175 45.75 16.49 -21.39
N ARG A 176 45.98 17.29 -20.33
CA ARG A 176 46.11 18.74 -20.45
C ARG A 176 47.30 19.13 -21.34
N GLN A 177 48.46 18.51 -21.13
CA GLN A 177 49.66 18.76 -21.92
C GLN A 177 49.44 18.42 -23.39
N VAL A 178 48.88 17.24 -23.69
CA VAL A 178 48.57 16.82 -25.07
C VAL A 178 47.59 17.79 -25.73
N THR A 179 46.56 18.21 -25.01
CA THR A 179 45.58 19.18 -25.52
C THR A 179 46.23 20.53 -25.80
N GLU A 180 47.12 21.01 -24.95
CA GLU A 180 47.83 22.28 -25.14
C GLU A 180 48.76 22.24 -26.37
N VAL A 181 49.55 21.17 -26.51
CA VAL A 181 50.44 20.98 -27.67
C VAL A 181 49.62 20.93 -28.96
N THR A 182 48.54 20.13 -28.97
CA THR A 182 47.67 19.99 -30.15
C THR A 182 47.01 21.32 -30.49
N SER A 183 46.55 22.08 -29.49
CA SER A 183 45.97 23.41 -29.70
C SER A 183 46.96 24.41 -30.29
N LYS A 184 48.24 24.38 -29.88
CA LYS A 184 49.29 25.24 -30.46
C LYS A 184 49.54 24.88 -31.92
N GLN A 185 49.64 23.59 -32.23
CA GLN A 185 49.81 23.10 -33.60
C GLN A 185 48.65 23.52 -34.50
N ILE A 186 47.41 23.39 -34.03
CA ILE A 186 46.22 23.86 -34.78
C ILE A 186 46.30 25.38 -34.99
N SER A 187 46.68 26.17 -33.98
CA SER A 187 46.81 27.62 -34.12
C SER A 187 47.89 28.01 -35.14
N GLU A 188 49.04 27.34 -35.12
CA GLU A 188 50.12 27.56 -36.08
C GLU A 188 49.72 27.17 -37.51
N ALA A 189 49.02 26.05 -37.67
CA ALA A 189 48.44 25.65 -38.94
C ALA A 189 47.43 26.69 -39.45
N MET A 190 46.53 27.17 -38.58
CA MET A 190 45.56 28.22 -38.93
C MET A 190 46.21 29.54 -39.31
N LYS A 191 47.36 29.89 -38.72
CA LYS A 191 48.12 31.11 -39.07
C LYS A 191 48.87 30.97 -40.40
N SER A 192 49.38 29.79 -40.73
CA SER A 192 50.19 29.54 -41.93
C SER A 192 49.36 29.21 -43.18
N LEU A 193 48.15 28.69 -43.00
CA LEU A 193 47.27 28.28 -44.10
C LEU A 193 46.87 29.43 -45.05
N PRO A 194 46.52 30.66 -44.59
CA PRO A 194 46.22 31.77 -45.50
C PRO A 194 47.38 32.14 -46.44
N ALA A 195 48.61 32.17 -45.92
CA ALA A 195 49.79 32.48 -46.73
C ALA A 195 50.10 31.39 -47.77
N LEU A 196 49.67 30.14 -47.52
CA LEU A 196 49.75 29.08 -48.52
C LEU A 196 48.67 29.24 -49.60
N ILE A 197 47.44 29.62 -49.21
CA ILE A 197 46.35 29.92 -50.14
C ILE A 197 46.75 31.07 -51.06
N GLU A 198 47.25 32.19 -50.52
CA GLU A 198 47.69 33.35 -51.31
C GLU A 198 48.77 32.97 -52.33
N ARG A 199 49.73 32.12 -51.95
CA ARG A 199 50.75 31.62 -52.89
C ARG A 199 50.15 30.75 -53.99
N ALA A 200 49.20 29.88 -53.66
CA ALA A 200 48.52 29.03 -54.64
C ALA A 200 47.66 29.87 -55.60
N GLU A 201 46.95 30.88 -55.10
CA GLU A 201 46.18 31.82 -55.92
C GLU A 201 47.09 32.66 -56.82
N GLY A 202 48.23 33.14 -56.31
CA GLY A 202 49.23 33.85 -57.11
C GLY A 202 49.77 33.00 -58.26
N PHE A 203 50.10 31.72 -58.01
CA PHE A 203 50.49 30.80 -59.07
C PHE A 203 49.35 30.54 -60.07
N SER A 204 48.11 30.39 -59.59
CA SER A 204 46.94 30.22 -60.44
C SER A 204 46.73 31.41 -61.39
N GLN A 205 46.87 32.65 -60.89
CA GLN A 205 46.77 33.86 -61.70
C GLN A 205 47.89 33.94 -62.76
N ALA A 206 49.13 33.61 -62.39
CA ALA A 206 50.25 33.61 -63.33
C ALA A 206 50.03 32.59 -64.48
N LEU A 207 49.56 31.38 -64.15
CA LEU A 207 49.21 30.36 -65.13
C LEU A 207 48.03 30.79 -66.01
N ALA A 208 47.03 31.49 -65.45
CA ALA A 208 45.89 32.00 -66.21
C ALA A 208 46.28 33.12 -67.20
N LEU A 209 47.27 33.96 -66.84
CA LEU A 209 47.79 35.03 -67.71
C LEU A 209 48.75 34.53 -68.78
N GLN A 210 49.30 33.31 -68.64
CA GLN A 210 50.29 32.76 -69.57
C GLN A 210 49.80 32.68 -71.03
N PRO A 211 48.58 32.17 -71.34
CA PRO A 211 48.07 32.16 -72.72
C PRO A 211 47.85 33.56 -73.29
N ILE A 212 47.47 34.52 -72.45
CA ILE A 212 47.27 35.92 -72.86
C ILE A 212 48.61 36.54 -73.24
N LEU A 213 49.66 36.30 -72.46
CA LEU A 213 51.01 36.77 -72.78
C LEU A 213 51.55 36.16 -74.06
N GLU A 214 51.36 34.85 -74.28
CA GLU A 214 51.75 34.19 -75.53
C GLU A 214 50.95 34.72 -76.74
N LEU A 215 49.65 34.96 -76.59
CA LEU A 215 48.84 35.60 -77.63
C LEU A 215 49.30 37.03 -77.93
N CYS A 216 49.64 37.81 -76.90
CA CYS A 216 50.21 39.15 -77.06
C CYS A 216 51.56 39.11 -77.77
N LYS A 217 52.45 38.16 -77.46
CA LYS A 217 53.71 37.94 -78.18
C LYS A 217 53.46 37.60 -79.65
N LEU A 218 52.55 36.67 -79.93
CA LEU A 218 52.21 36.29 -81.30
C LEU A 218 51.60 37.47 -82.08
N ARG A 219 50.69 38.24 -81.46
CA ARG A 219 50.14 39.46 -82.05
C ARG A 219 51.25 40.49 -82.30
N GLN A 220 52.17 40.68 -81.36
CA GLN A 220 53.31 41.56 -81.54
C GLN A 220 54.20 41.07 -82.69
N GLU A 221 54.51 39.78 -82.81
CA GLU A 221 55.32 39.23 -83.90
C GLU A 221 54.63 39.32 -85.27
N VAL A 222 53.32 39.02 -85.35
CA VAL A 222 52.54 39.12 -86.60
C VAL A 222 52.38 40.57 -87.06
N PHE A 223 52.20 41.51 -86.13
CA PHE A 223 51.97 42.92 -86.44
C PHE A 223 53.23 43.82 -86.33
N ALA A 224 54.36 43.33 -85.81
CA ALA A 224 55.64 44.07 -85.77
C ALA A 224 56.26 44.31 -87.16
N GLY A 225 55.79 43.58 -88.19
CA GLY A 225 56.14 43.84 -89.59
C GLY A 225 55.20 44.82 -90.32
N CYS A 226 54.17 45.35 -89.65
CA CYS A 226 53.22 46.28 -90.25
C CYS A 226 53.58 47.73 -89.86
N GLU A 227 54.71 48.21 -90.35
CA GLU A 227 55.02 49.64 -90.41
C GLU A 227 54.14 50.28 -91.49
N ALA A 228 52.92 50.65 -91.11
CA ALA A 228 52.09 51.60 -91.84
C ALA A 228 51.50 52.59 -90.83
N LYS A 229 51.96 53.83 -90.94
CA LYS A 229 51.53 55.00 -90.17
C LYS A 229 50.01 55.12 -90.12
N GLU A 230 49.45 55.21 -88.91
CA GLU A 230 48.29 56.07 -88.68
C GLU A 230 48.27 56.54 -87.22
N GLU A 231 48.53 57.83 -87.04
CA GLU A 231 48.15 58.57 -85.84
C GLU A 231 46.63 58.60 -85.77
N ASN A 232 46.02 58.04 -84.72
CA ASN A 232 44.76 58.55 -84.20
C ASN A 232 44.61 58.22 -82.71
N LYS A 233 45.10 59.18 -81.92
CA LYS A 233 44.52 59.66 -80.67
C LYS A 233 42.99 59.50 -80.68
N ILE A 234 42.41 58.81 -79.70
CA ILE A 234 41.16 59.20 -78.99
C ILE A 234 40.88 58.20 -77.84
N GLN A 235 41.08 58.73 -76.64
CA GLN A 235 40.18 58.69 -75.48
C GLN A 235 39.91 57.36 -74.76
N SER A 236 40.58 57.26 -73.61
CA SER A 236 39.93 57.25 -72.28
C SER A 236 38.56 56.56 -72.19
N PHE A 237 38.57 55.32 -71.70
CA PHE A 237 37.59 54.87 -70.72
C PHE A 237 38.32 54.11 -69.61
N LEU A 238 39.03 54.88 -68.80
CA LEU A 238 39.32 54.50 -67.42
C LEU A 238 38.18 55.06 -66.57
N THR A 239 37.09 54.30 -66.48
CA THR A 239 36.10 54.43 -65.40
C THR A 239 36.61 53.44 -64.35
N GLN A 240 37.49 53.83 -63.43
CA GLN A 240 37.19 54.48 -62.15
C GLN A 240 36.08 53.76 -61.36
N VAL A 241 36.38 53.53 -60.07
CA VAL A 241 35.44 53.27 -58.96
C VAL A 241 35.05 51.78 -58.87
N GLU A 242 35.24 51.03 -57.78
CA GLU A 242 35.44 51.36 -56.38
C GLU A 242 36.08 50.14 -55.69
N VAL A 243 37.08 50.39 -54.85
CA VAL A 243 37.39 49.50 -53.73
C VAL A 243 36.61 50.06 -52.55
N THR A 244 35.74 49.25 -51.95
CA THR A 244 35.44 49.40 -50.52
C THR A 244 35.49 48.04 -49.83
N PRO A 245 36.39 47.88 -48.85
CA PRO A 245 36.40 46.76 -47.91
C PRO A 245 35.57 47.14 -46.68
N ALA A 246 34.80 46.21 -46.12
CA ALA A 246 34.29 46.33 -44.75
C ALA A 246 33.93 44.93 -44.23
N GLU A 247 34.80 44.35 -43.42
CA GLU A 247 34.70 44.34 -41.96
C GLU A 247 33.86 43.15 -41.44
N THR A 248 34.60 42.10 -41.10
CA THR A 248 34.19 41.06 -40.19
C THR A 248 33.97 41.68 -38.81
N ALA A 249 32.73 42.04 -38.49
CA ALA A 249 32.37 42.47 -37.15
C ALA A 249 32.33 41.26 -36.20
N ALA A 250 33.17 41.38 -35.17
CA ALA A 250 33.23 40.66 -33.93
C ALA A 250 31.95 39.94 -33.47
N SER A 251 32.15 38.65 -33.16
CA SER A 251 31.47 37.92 -32.10
C SER A 251 31.22 38.81 -30.87
N LYS A 252 29.93 39.03 -30.54
CA LYS A 252 29.48 39.41 -29.20
C LYS A 252 28.42 38.42 -28.72
N ASN A 253 28.92 37.38 -28.06
CA ASN A 253 28.36 36.75 -26.88
C ASN A 253 27.34 37.61 -26.09
N SER A 254 26.06 37.51 -26.45
CA SER A 254 24.96 37.78 -25.52
C SER A 254 24.54 36.45 -24.88
N ASN A 255 24.96 36.23 -23.64
CA ASN A 255 24.37 35.24 -22.75
C ASN A 255 22.90 35.63 -22.48
N ALA A 256 22.01 35.22 -23.37
CA ALA A 256 20.58 35.23 -23.10
C ALA A 256 20.31 34.15 -22.04
N ILE A 257 20.19 34.58 -20.79
CA ILE A 257 19.67 33.76 -19.70
C ILE A 257 18.21 33.47 -20.05
N LEU A 258 17.98 32.34 -20.73
CA LEU A 258 16.65 31.75 -20.87
C LEU A 258 16.20 31.35 -19.47
N LYS A 259 15.46 32.23 -18.79
CA LYS A 259 14.72 31.86 -17.59
C LYS A 259 13.71 30.80 -17.98
N ARG A 260 14.05 29.54 -17.71
CA ARG A 260 13.14 28.41 -17.81
C ARG A 260 11.95 28.70 -16.90
N LYS A 261 10.79 29.00 -17.50
CA LYS A 261 9.51 29.09 -16.81
C LYS A 261 9.23 27.68 -16.24
N ARG A 262 9.32 27.53 -14.92
CA ARG A 262 9.03 26.26 -14.24
C ARG A 262 7.52 26.07 -14.27
N THR A 263 7.03 25.09 -15.00
CA THR A 263 5.64 24.64 -14.92
C THR A 263 5.42 23.96 -13.57
N THR A 264 4.31 24.29 -12.92
CA THR A 264 3.96 23.90 -11.54
C THR A 264 3.60 22.42 -11.39
N ASP A 265 3.72 21.63 -12.45
CA ASP A 265 3.22 20.26 -12.46
C ASP A 265 4.25 19.33 -13.10
N SER A 266 5.16 18.81 -12.28
CA SER A 266 5.99 17.67 -12.64
C SER A 266 5.75 16.52 -11.63
N PRO A 267 5.63 15.26 -12.08
CA PRO A 267 5.27 14.12 -11.22
C PRO A 267 6.30 13.81 -10.11
N GLN A 268 7.47 14.45 -10.15
CA GLN A 268 8.59 14.20 -9.24
C GLN A 268 8.40 14.81 -7.84
N MET A 269 7.39 15.68 -7.62
CA MET A 269 7.08 16.23 -6.30
C MET A 269 6.31 15.27 -5.37
N LYS A 270 5.79 14.13 -5.87
CA LYS A 270 4.97 13.21 -5.04
C LYS A 270 5.77 12.34 -4.06
N TYR A 271 7.08 12.21 -4.24
CA TYR A 271 7.88 11.24 -3.46
C TYR A 271 8.82 11.83 -2.41
N TYR A 272 8.97 13.16 -2.33
CA TYR A 272 9.79 13.81 -1.32
C TYR A 272 9.24 15.19 -0.92
N PRO A 273 8.66 15.36 0.29
CA PRO A 273 8.29 16.69 0.78
C PRO A 273 9.56 17.50 1.09
N LEU A 274 9.64 18.73 0.56
CA LEU A 274 10.77 19.64 0.79
C LEU A 274 10.96 19.89 2.29
N ARG A 275 12.16 19.56 2.78
CA ARG A 275 12.63 20.03 4.09
C ARG A 275 12.69 21.56 4.06
N ARG A 276 12.02 22.20 5.01
CA ARG A 276 12.04 23.66 5.20
C ARG A 276 13.48 24.15 5.37
N ARG A 277 13.78 25.31 4.79
CA ARG A 277 15.07 26.01 4.93
C ARG A 277 15.44 26.15 6.40
N ILE A 278 16.62 25.68 6.78
CA ILE A 278 17.26 26.05 8.04
C ILE A 278 17.87 27.43 7.81
N THR A 279 17.35 28.45 8.49
CA THR A 279 17.99 29.75 8.61
C THR A 279 19.11 29.63 9.65
N LEU A 280 20.36 29.66 9.20
CA LEU A 280 21.50 29.91 10.07
C LEU A 280 21.57 31.42 10.26
N ASN A 281 21.19 31.88 11.45
CA ASN A 281 21.49 33.24 11.88
C ASN A 281 23.01 33.32 12.13
N THR A 282 23.65 34.28 11.46
CA THR A 282 25.06 34.63 11.66
C THR A 282 25.23 35.46 12.92
#